data_AF-A0A550C9J4-F1
#
_entry.id   AF-A0A550C9J4-F1
#
_cell.length_a   1.000
_cell.length_b   1.000
_cell.length_c   1.000
_cell.angle_alpha   90.00
_cell.angle_beta   90.00
_cell.angle_gamma   90.00
#
_symmetry.space_group_name_H-M   'P 1'
#
loop_
_entity.id
_entity.type
_entity.pdbx_description
1 polymer ?
#
loop_
_entity_poly.entity_id
_entity_poly.type
_entity_poly.pdbx_seq_one_letter_code
_entity_poly.pdbx_strand_id
1 'polypeptide(L)'
;MSSFKRKSTRQATPSLPGTRPSPGSPSTNITSTGIASLDDIFGGGLPLSCSSLIAAPDVHSSYGELVAKYFVSQGLAHGHTIYIVGEHDEDWVKECVWTREPSSSSLPPAAPSSSATADDETTDAAPDKIKIAWRYEQMKPFQTSVSTSRSDDNFCEAAFDLSCAVPDGVVSEARASGRLVFIDTPEGAVRVLDSRLAGGGAASPVRICVPGLGSPWWGDVGSKVGLGSMSFVYVDVDEQRQDILRFLHSLRGILRRHPHACASVCLAPHLSADKVLLERAGWMCDAALSLSAFTADPALSATFPSYHGLVTIHTLPAPHTVLPPSDKHSTLRGAGVSGENNLAFKCTRKRMLFETLHLDIEGGVGERRTTPAPATMASMDAGETHSRAPQVSEREMGGEARQGLAAVEVQLEVETGKPKKAKKKVGFSSDW
;
A
#
# COMPACT_ATOMS: atom_id res chain seq x y z
N MET A 1 25.40 -36.61 7.16
CA MET A 1 24.42 -35.87 6.33
C MET A 1 23.14 -36.68 6.27
N SER A 2 22.14 -36.34 7.09
CA SER A 2 20.89 -37.10 7.14
C SER A 2 19.91 -36.57 6.10
N SER A 3 19.75 -37.33 5.02
CA SER A 3 18.82 -37.06 3.90
C SER A 3 17.44 -37.63 4.23
N PHE A 4 16.68 -36.95 5.09
CA PHE A 4 15.24 -37.22 5.23
C PHE A 4 14.45 -36.34 4.24
N LYS A 5 14.32 -36.79 2.99
CA LYS A 5 13.27 -36.31 2.11
C LYS A 5 11.96 -36.96 2.54
N ARG A 6 11.18 -36.26 3.36
CA ARG A 6 9.78 -36.64 3.61
C ARG A 6 9.03 -36.52 2.27
N LYS A 7 8.67 -37.67 1.69
CA LYS A 7 7.77 -37.74 0.53
C LYS A 7 6.39 -37.29 1.02
N SER A 8 6.14 -35.98 0.97
CA SER A 8 4.81 -35.44 1.24
C SER A 8 3.92 -35.86 0.09
N THR A 9 3.13 -36.91 0.28
CA THR A 9 1.97 -37.17 -0.55
C THR A 9 1.11 -35.91 -0.48
N ARG A 10 1.08 -35.11 -1.56
CA ARG A 10 0.11 -34.02 -1.73
C ARG A 10 -1.27 -34.68 -1.78
N GLN A 11 -1.84 -34.97 -0.60
CA GLN A 11 -3.29 -35.05 -0.50
C GLN A 11 -3.77 -33.63 -0.82
N ALA A 12 -4.29 -33.45 -2.03
CA ALA A 12 -4.91 -32.21 -2.43
C ALA A 12 -6.13 -32.03 -1.51
N THR A 13 -5.94 -31.28 -0.42
CA THR A 13 -7.07 -30.75 0.33
C THR A 13 -7.94 -29.99 -0.67
N PRO A 14 -9.26 -30.23 -0.74
CA PRO A 14 -10.12 -29.49 -1.65
C PRO A 14 -9.93 -27.99 -1.37
N SER A 15 -9.36 -27.28 -2.34
CA SER A 15 -9.14 -25.85 -2.25
C SER A 15 -10.49 -25.15 -2.30
N LEU A 16 -10.77 -24.30 -1.33
CA LEU A 16 -11.96 -23.46 -1.37
C LEU A 16 -11.92 -22.61 -2.65
N PRO A 17 -13.06 -22.37 -3.31
CA PRO A 17 -13.13 -21.48 -4.48
C PRO A 17 -12.45 -20.14 -4.17
N GLY A 18 -11.74 -19.57 -5.15
CA GLY A 18 -11.09 -18.26 -4.98
C GLY A 18 -9.95 -18.21 -3.94
N THR A 19 -9.39 -19.37 -3.57
CA THR A 19 -8.27 -19.47 -2.61
C THR A 19 -7.09 -20.24 -3.18
N ARG A 20 -5.90 -19.96 -2.65
CA ARG A 20 -4.69 -20.75 -2.91
C ARG A 20 -3.84 -20.87 -1.64
N PRO A 21 -2.91 -21.83 -1.57
CA PRO A 21 -1.94 -21.88 -0.49
C PRO A 21 -0.99 -20.68 -0.51
N SER A 22 -0.62 -20.16 0.66
CA SER A 22 0.36 -19.08 0.80
C SER A 22 1.74 -19.54 0.34
N PRO A 23 2.51 -18.68 -0.36
CA PRO A 23 3.92 -18.96 -0.67
C PRO A 23 4.77 -19.23 0.58
N GLY A 24 4.49 -18.54 1.68
CA GLY A 24 5.25 -18.68 2.93
C GLY A 24 4.89 -19.89 3.77
N SER A 25 3.66 -20.40 3.63
CA SER A 25 3.21 -21.61 4.32
C SER A 25 2.08 -22.31 3.56
N PRO A 26 2.25 -23.57 3.13
CA PRO A 26 1.22 -24.31 2.41
C PRO A 26 0.00 -24.66 3.27
N SER A 27 0.09 -24.53 4.60
CA SER A 27 -1.05 -24.73 5.51
C SER A 27 -1.97 -23.51 5.59
N THR A 28 -1.51 -22.36 5.09
CA THR A 28 -2.25 -21.10 5.10
C THR A 28 -2.97 -20.96 3.77
N ASN A 29 -4.31 -20.95 3.78
CA ASN A 29 -5.08 -20.55 2.61
C ASN A 29 -5.20 -19.03 2.58
N ILE A 30 -4.94 -18.45 1.41
CA ILE A 30 -5.06 -17.01 1.16
C ILE A 30 -6.12 -16.76 0.09
N THR A 31 -6.73 -15.59 0.12
CA THR A 31 -7.63 -15.09 -0.91
C THR A 31 -7.19 -13.69 -1.36
N SER A 32 -7.54 -13.31 -2.58
CA SER A 32 -7.19 -11.99 -3.10
C SER A 32 -8.01 -10.89 -2.43
N THR A 33 -7.40 -9.73 -2.23
CA THR A 33 -8.04 -8.48 -1.82
C THR A 33 -8.78 -7.78 -2.98
N GLY A 34 -8.63 -8.25 -4.22
CA GLY A 34 -9.09 -7.57 -5.43
C GLY A 34 -8.06 -6.60 -6.01
N ILE A 35 -6.96 -6.33 -5.28
CA ILE A 35 -5.87 -5.47 -5.74
C ILE A 35 -4.58 -6.29 -5.73
N ALA A 36 -4.12 -6.71 -6.91
CA ALA A 36 -2.95 -7.59 -7.04
C ALA A 36 -1.66 -7.05 -6.37
N SER A 37 -1.48 -5.73 -6.39
CA SER A 37 -0.35 -5.07 -5.72
C SER A 37 -0.48 -5.03 -4.20
N LEU A 38 -1.71 -4.99 -3.66
CA LEU A 38 -1.96 -5.14 -2.22
C LEU A 38 -1.73 -6.59 -1.78
N ASP A 39 -2.14 -7.55 -2.62
CA ASP A 39 -1.87 -8.96 -2.39
C ASP A 39 -0.37 -9.24 -2.30
N ASP A 40 0.46 -8.63 -3.16
CA ASP A 40 1.93 -8.73 -3.07
C ASP A 40 2.45 -8.18 -1.73
N ILE A 41 1.96 -7.02 -1.27
CA ILE A 41 2.31 -6.45 0.05
C ILE A 41 1.98 -7.43 1.18
N PHE A 42 0.86 -8.16 1.10
CA PHE A 42 0.46 -9.19 2.07
C PHE A 42 1.18 -10.53 1.90
N GLY A 43 2.09 -10.68 0.92
CA GLY A 43 2.81 -11.92 0.66
C GLY A 43 2.04 -12.93 -0.18
N GLY A 44 1.18 -12.43 -1.06
CA GLY A 44 0.43 -13.18 -2.08
C GLY A 44 -1.09 -13.07 -1.99
N GLY A 45 -1.63 -12.44 -0.95
CA GLY A 45 -3.07 -12.30 -0.66
C GLY A 45 -3.36 -12.23 0.84
N LEU A 46 -4.62 -11.99 1.22
CA LEU A 46 -5.05 -11.98 2.62
C LEU A 46 -5.31 -13.42 3.10
N PRO A 47 -4.68 -13.89 4.19
CA PRO A 47 -5.00 -15.19 4.74
C PRO A 47 -6.44 -15.32 5.26
N LEU A 48 -7.03 -16.49 5.03
CA LEU A 48 -8.18 -16.91 5.81
C LEU A 48 -7.75 -17.03 7.28
N SER A 49 -8.66 -16.74 8.21
CA SER A 49 -8.45 -16.48 9.65
C SER A 49 -7.82 -15.14 10.04
N CYS A 50 -7.56 -14.24 9.09
CA CYS A 50 -6.92 -12.95 9.35
C CYS A 50 -7.80 -11.73 9.04
N SER A 51 -7.51 -10.63 9.72
CA SER A 51 -8.10 -9.31 9.48
C SER A 51 -7.07 -8.31 8.93
N SER A 52 -7.47 -7.53 7.92
CA SER A 52 -6.71 -6.38 7.43
C SER A 52 -7.39 -5.08 7.79
N LEU A 53 -6.62 -4.14 8.37
CA LEU A 53 -7.03 -2.79 8.68
C LEU A 53 -6.45 -1.80 7.65
N ILE A 54 -7.31 -0.99 7.05
CA ILE A 54 -6.93 0.11 6.17
C ILE A 54 -7.30 1.43 6.86
N ALA A 55 -6.30 2.25 7.14
CA ALA A 55 -6.48 3.61 7.62
C ALA A 55 -6.28 4.58 6.45
N ALA A 56 -7.19 5.53 6.29
CA ALA A 56 -7.11 6.57 5.27
C ALA A 56 -7.45 7.91 5.94
N PRO A 57 -6.45 8.65 6.46
CA PRO A 57 -6.68 9.87 7.24
C PRO A 57 -7.24 11.04 6.43
N ASP A 58 -7.16 11.00 5.10
CA ASP A 58 -7.66 12.07 4.25
C ASP A 58 -9.20 12.00 4.16
N VAL A 59 -9.85 12.98 4.81
CA VAL A 59 -11.31 13.12 4.94
C VAL A 59 -12.02 13.31 3.60
N HIS A 60 -11.35 13.89 2.62
CA HIS A 60 -11.93 14.19 1.31
C HIS A 60 -11.60 13.12 0.26
N SER A 61 -10.82 12.11 0.65
CA SER A 61 -10.52 10.93 -0.15
C SER A 61 -11.41 9.76 0.26
N SER A 62 -11.65 8.86 -0.68
CA SER A 62 -12.34 7.58 -0.47
C SER A 62 -11.41 6.39 -0.62
N TYR A 63 -10.09 6.55 -0.39
CA TYR A 63 -9.12 5.48 -0.65
C TYR A 63 -9.35 4.23 0.22
N GLY A 64 -9.70 4.41 1.50
CA GLY A 64 -10.01 3.28 2.38
C GLY A 64 -11.29 2.54 1.96
N GLU A 65 -12.33 3.29 1.58
CA GLU A 65 -13.57 2.73 1.04
C GLU A 65 -13.33 2.03 -0.31
N LEU A 66 -12.45 2.57 -1.15
CA LEU A 66 -12.11 1.99 -2.43
C LEU A 66 -11.49 0.59 -2.26
N VAL A 67 -10.56 0.43 -1.31
CA VAL A 67 -10.00 -0.89 -0.97
C VAL A 67 -11.08 -1.85 -0.48
N ALA A 68 -12.05 -1.37 0.32
CA ALA A 68 -13.19 -2.17 0.76
C ALA A 68 -14.09 -2.60 -0.42
N LYS A 69 -14.34 -1.70 -1.38
CA LYS A 69 -15.09 -1.99 -2.62
C LYS A 69 -14.39 -3.07 -3.46
N TYR A 70 -13.07 -2.99 -3.65
CA TYR A 70 -12.29 -4.07 -4.30
C TYR A 70 -12.44 -5.41 -3.58
N PHE A 71 -12.38 -5.41 -2.25
CA PHE A 71 -12.49 -6.63 -1.44
C PHE A 71 -13.86 -7.31 -1.59
N VAL A 72 -14.94 -6.51 -1.66
CA VAL A 72 -16.31 -6.98 -1.89
C VAL A 72 -16.49 -7.49 -3.32
N SER A 73 -16.03 -6.73 -4.33
CA SER A 73 -16.07 -7.15 -5.74
C SER A 73 -15.37 -8.47 -5.99
N GLN A 74 -14.18 -8.66 -5.40
CA GLN A 74 -13.44 -9.91 -5.50
C GLN A 74 -14.22 -11.09 -4.89
N GLY A 75 -14.95 -10.84 -3.80
CA GLY A 75 -15.86 -11.82 -3.21
C GLY A 75 -17.01 -12.19 -4.12
N LEU A 76 -17.65 -11.20 -4.75
CA LEU A 76 -18.78 -11.42 -5.65
C LEU A 76 -18.35 -12.23 -6.89
N ALA A 77 -17.21 -11.85 -7.49
CA ALA A 77 -16.65 -12.55 -8.64
C ALA A 77 -16.34 -14.03 -8.36
N HIS A 78 -15.90 -14.35 -7.14
CA HIS A 78 -15.62 -15.73 -6.72
C HIS A 78 -16.79 -16.45 -6.06
N GLY A 79 -17.93 -15.78 -5.90
CA GLY A 79 -19.10 -16.34 -5.23
C GLY A 79 -18.88 -16.65 -3.75
N HIS A 80 -18.02 -15.89 -3.08
CA HIS A 80 -17.83 -15.97 -1.63
C HIS A 80 -19.06 -15.45 -0.90
N THR A 81 -19.21 -15.87 0.37
CA THR A 81 -20.19 -15.22 1.26
C THR A 81 -19.59 -13.92 1.77
N ILE A 82 -20.33 -12.82 1.71
CA ILE A 82 -19.92 -11.48 2.08
C ILE A 82 -20.85 -10.94 3.16
N TYR A 83 -20.27 -10.55 4.28
CA TYR A 83 -20.96 -9.85 5.36
C TYR A 83 -20.48 -8.39 5.38
N ILE A 84 -21.40 -7.45 5.19
CA ILE A 84 -21.12 -6.02 5.28
C ILE A 84 -21.63 -5.52 6.62
N VAL A 85 -20.75 -4.93 7.43
CA VAL A 85 -21.08 -4.40 8.75
C VAL A 85 -20.99 -2.88 8.69
N GLY A 86 -22.12 -2.19 8.76
CA GLY A 86 -22.19 -0.74 8.60
C GLY A 86 -23.57 -0.27 8.16
N GLU A 87 -23.68 1.02 7.83
CA GLU A 87 -24.90 1.67 7.31
C GLU A 87 -25.21 1.33 5.84
N HIS A 88 -24.36 0.51 5.20
CA HIS A 88 -24.40 0.32 3.76
C HIS A 88 -25.48 -0.67 3.32
N ASP A 89 -25.99 -0.46 2.12
CA ASP A 89 -27.04 -1.26 1.49
C ASP A 89 -26.59 -1.81 0.12
N GLU A 90 -27.56 -2.29 -0.65
CA GLU A 90 -27.32 -2.81 -2.00
C GLU A 90 -26.80 -1.75 -2.96
N ASP A 91 -27.17 -0.47 -2.79
CA ASP A 91 -26.73 0.60 -3.68
C ASP A 91 -25.24 0.88 -3.50
N TRP A 92 -24.73 0.81 -2.27
CA TRP A 92 -23.29 0.87 -2.03
C TRP A 92 -22.52 -0.29 -2.69
N VAL A 93 -23.12 -1.48 -2.74
CA VAL A 93 -22.51 -2.65 -3.41
C VAL A 93 -22.52 -2.49 -4.93
N LYS A 94 -23.57 -1.88 -5.50
CA LYS A 94 -23.64 -1.58 -6.94
C LYS A 94 -22.51 -0.64 -7.37
N GLU A 95 -22.09 0.27 -6.51
CA GLU A 95 -20.95 1.17 -6.76
C GLU A 95 -19.57 0.48 -6.69
N CYS A 96 -19.50 -0.79 -6.28
CA CYS A 96 -18.22 -1.48 -6.22
C CYS A 96 -17.62 -1.68 -7.63
N VAL A 97 -16.29 -1.73 -7.70
CA VAL A 97 -15.56 -1.88 -8.97
C VAL A 97 -15.91 -3.20 -9.65
N TRP A 98 -16.08 -3.23 -10.97
CA TRP A 98 -16.40 -4.47 -11.68
C TRP A 98 -15.58 -4.66 -12.96
N THR A 99 -15.71 -5.85 -13.54
CA THR A 99 -15.10 -6.17 -14.83
C THR A 99 -15.96 -5.63 -15.96
N ARG A 100 -15.33 -5.27 -17.08
CA ARG A 100 -16.07 -4.92 -18.28
C ARG A 100 -16.59 -6.20 -18.91
N GLU A 101 -17.90 -6.26 -19.14
CA GLU A 101 -18.52 -7.31 -19.96
C GLU A 101 -17.73 -7.45 -21.28
N PRO A 102 -17.28 -8.65 -21.65
CA PRO A 102 -16.66 -8.87 -22.94
C PRO A 102 -17.74 -8.65 -23.99
N SER A 103 -17.75 -7.47 -24.59
CA SER A 103 -18.61 -7.16 -25.73
C SER A 103 -18.46 -8.31 -26.74
N SER A 104 -19.56 -8.96 -27.08
CA SER A 104 -19.64 -10.06 -28.07
C SER A 104 -19.34 -9.60 -29.51
N SER A 105 -18.51 -8.57 -29.68
CA SER A 105 -17.88 -8.21 -30.93
C SER A 105 -16.50 -8.85 -30.97
N SER A 106 -16.44 -10.05 -31.54
CA SER A 106 -15.21 -10.64 -32.03
C SER A 106 -14.60 -9.74 -33.10
N LEU A 107 -13.70 -8.85 -32.69
CA LEU A 107 -12.65 -8.31 -33.55
C LEU A 107 -11.32 -8.65 -32.88
N PRO A 108 -10.32 -9.11 -33.65
CA PRO A 108 -9.03 -9.50 -33.09
C PRO A 108 -8.40 -8.30 -32.35
N PRO A 109 -7.62 -8.54 -31.29
CA PRO A 109 -7.03 -7.45 -30.51
C PRO A 109 -6.11 -6.63 -31.42
N ALA A 110 -6.51 -5.39 -31.70
CA ALA A 110 -5.61 -4.40 -32.24
C ALA A 110 -4.46 -4.18 -31.24
N ALA A 111 -3.25 -4.16 -31.76
CA ALA A 111 -2.02 -3.88 -31.03
C ALA A 111 -2.18 -2.63 -30.13
N PRO A 112 -1.48 -2.56 -28.98
CA PRO A 112 -1.64 -1.47 -28.02
C PRO A 112 -1.28 -0.13 -28.67
N SER A 113 -2.29 0.70 -28.92
CA SER A 113 -2.12 2.10 -29.30
C SER A 113 -1.79 2.91 -28.03
N SER A 114 -0.56 3.37 -27.95
CA SER A 114 -0.12 4.42 -27.04
C SER A 114 -0.87 5.72 -27.39
N SER A 115 -1.88 6.09 -26.60
CA SER A 115 -2.52 7.40 -26.71
C SER A 115 -1.66 8.45 -26.00
N ALA A 116 -0.66 8.97 -26.71
CA ALA A 116 -0.11 10.29 -26.45
C ALA A 116 -0.97 11.30 -27.24
N THR A 117 -1.53 12.29 -26.56
CA THR A 117 -2.21 13.41 -27.20
C THR A 117 -1.18 14.41 -27.73
N ALA A 118 -1.42 14.80 -28.98
CA ALA A 118 -0.66 15.64 -29.89
C ALA A 118 -0.18 17.00 -29.34
N ASP A 119 1.06 17.38 -29.65
CA ASP A 119 1.39 18.40 -30.67
C ASP A 119 2.90 18.70 -30.62
N ASP A 120 3.70 18.22 -31.58
CA ASP A 120 4.71 19.05 -32.28
C ASP A 120 5.27 18.32 -33.51
N GLU A 121 5.67 19.10 -34.49
CA GLU A 121 5.96 18.73 -35.87
C GLU A 121 7.20 17.82 -36.08
N THR A 122 7.14 17.14 -37.23
CA THR A 122 8.18 16.40 -37.95
C THR A 122 9.65 16.74 -37.63
N THR A 123 10.42 15.76 -37.15
CA THR A 123 11.72 15.36 -37.76
C THR A 123 12.01 13.89 -37.44
N ASP A 124 12.21 13.08 -38.48
CA ASP A 124 12.82 11.74 -38.37
C ASP A 124 14.27 11.89 -37.88
N ALA A 125 14.49 11.68 -36.59
CA ALA A 125 15.83 11.41 -36.05
C ALA A 125 15.69 10.24 -35.07
N ALA A 126 16.28 9.10 -35.45
CA ALA A 126 16.45 7.96 -34.55
C ALA A 126 17.04 8.46 -33.22
N PRO A 127 16.52 8.04 -32.05
CA PRO A 127 17.11 8.46 -30.79
C PRO A 127 18.52 7.86 -30.70
N ASP A 128 19.52 8.73 -30.77
CA ASP A 128 20.90 8.39 -30.47
C ASP A 128 20.93 7.77 -29.06
N LYS A 129 21.15 6.45 -29.03
CA LYS A 129 21.22 5.64 -27.81
C LYS A 129 22.45 6.11 -27.04
N ILE A 130 22.29 7.07 -26.12
CA ILE A 130 23.38 7.59 -25.30
C ILE A 130 23.95 6.44 -24.45
N LYS A 131 25.09 5.90 -24.87
CA LYS A 131 25.83 4.84 -24.17
C LYS A 131 26.60 5.44 -22.99
N ILE A 132 25.91 5.70 -21.89
CA ILE A 132 26.55 6.30 -20.71
C ILE A 132 27.42 5.27 -19.94
N ALA A 133 27.02 3.99 -19.86
CA ALA A 133 27.89 2.93 -19.36
C ALA A 133 27.36 1.53 -19.70
N TRP A 134 28.20 0.73 -20.37
CA TRP A 134 28.05 -0.72 -20.65
C TRP A 134 27.47 -1.51 -19.46
N ARG A 135 27.80 -1.12 -18.23
CA ARG A 135 27.40 -1.83 -17.00
C ARG A 135 25.90 -1.84 -16.75
N TYR A 136 25.16 -0.82 -17.21
CA TYR A 136 23.72 -0.74 -16.97
C TYR A 136 22.90 -1.48 -18.03
N GLU A 137 23.49 -1.82 -19.17
CA GLU A 137 22.81 -2.57 -20.25
C GLU A 137 22.51 -4.03 -19.86
N GLN A 138 23.20 -4.55 -18.84
CA GLN A 138 22.97 -5.89 -18.29
C GLN A 138 22.14 -5.90 -16.99
N MET A 139 21.73 -4.74 -16.48
CA MET A 139 20.90 -4.71 -15.26
C MET A 139 19.41 -4.80 -15.62
N LYS A 140 18.71 -5.68 -14.91
CA LYS A 140 17.25 -5.78 -15.01
C LYS A 140 16.64 -4.43 -14.58
N PRO A 141 15.69 -3.86 -15.35
CA PRO A 141 14.99 -2.66 -14.95
C PRO A 141 14.38 -2.84 -13.55
N PHE A 142 14.49 -1.82 -12.71
CA PHE A 142 13.88 -1.80 -11.40
C PHE A 142 12.35 -1.95 -11.55
N GLN A 143 11.79 -3.04 -11.02
CA GLN A 143 10.36 -3.31 -11.10
C GLN A 143 9.66 -2.58 -9.97
N THR A 144 8.97 -1.50 -10.32
CA THR A 144 8.24 -0.64 -9.38
C THR A 144 6.82 -1.15 -9.13
N SER A 145 6.30 -2.00 -10.02
CA SER A 145 4.96 -2.56 -9.97
C SER A 145 4.98 -4.08 -10.07
N VAL A 146 3.90 -4.72 -9.58
CA VAL A 146 3.67 -6.15 -9.76
C VAL A 146 3.12 -6.39 -11.16
N SER A 147 3.74 -7.31 -11.91
CA SER A 147 3.20 -7.74 -13.21
C SER A 147 1.99 -8.63 -12.99
N THR A 148 0.80 -8.16 -13.37
CA THR A 148 -0.40 -9.00 -13.51
C THR A 148 -0.26 -9.86 -14.78
N SER A 149 0.63 -10.85 -14.77
CA SER A 149 0.65 -11.83 -15.85
C SER A 149 -0.72 -12.52 -15.89
N ARG A 150 -1.34 -12.61 -17.07
CA ARG A 150 -2.53 -13.43 -17.35
C ARG A 150 -2.17 -14.93 -17.26
N SER A 151 -1.58 -15.35 -16.13
CA SER A 151 -1.39 -16.75 -15.78
C SER A 151 -2.72 -17.28 -15.27
N ASP A 152 -3.15 -18.42 -15.80
CA ASP A 152 -4.45 -19.12 -15.71
C ASP A 152 -5.08 -19.32 -14.32
N ASP A 153 -4.52 -18.78 -13.25
CA ASP A 153 -5.11 -18.88 -11.92
C ASP A 153 -6.06 -17.69 -11.73
N ASN A 154 -7.37 -17.95 -11.83
CA ASN A 154 -8.49 -17.03 -11.58
C ASN A 154 -8.54 -16.54 -10.11
N PHE A 155 -7.40 -16.18 -9.51
CA PHE A 155 -7.18 -15.91 -8.09
C PHE A 155 -7.38 -14.43 -7.73
N CYS A 156 -6.96 -13.51 -8.59
CA CYS A 156 -7.24 -12.09 -8.47
C CYS A 156 -7.83 -11.65 -9.81
N GLU A 157 -8.97 -10.95 -9.78
CA GLU A 157 -9.59 -10.48 -11.01
C GLU A 157 -8.78 -9.34 -11.60
N ALA A 158 -7.94 -9.67 -12.59
CA ALA A 158 -7.09 -8.70 -13.27
C ALA A 158 -7.89 -7.70 -14.13
N ALA A 159 -9.18 -7.95 -14.35
CA ALA A 159 -10.05 -7.21 -15.24
C ALA A 159 -10.91 -6.13 -14.56
N PHE A 160 -10.75 -5.91 -13.24
CA PHE A 160 -11.48 -4.85 -12.55
C PHE A 160 -11.10 -3.46 -13.11
N ASP A 161 -12.13 -2.69 -13.49
CA ASP A 161 -12.02 -1.36 -14.06
C ASP A 161 -12.87 -0.38 -13.21
N LEU A 162 -12.24 0.65 -12.65
CA LEU A 162 -12.90 1.69 -11.83
C LEU A 162 -14.00 2.46 -12.57
N SER A 163 -14.03 2.39 -13.91
CA SER A 163 -15.12 2.95 -14.71
C SER A 163 -16.33 2.02 -14.87
N CYS A 164 -16.26 0.82 -14.31
CA CYS A 164 -17.32 -0.18 -14.33
C CYS A 164 -17.80 -0.49 -12.91
N ALA A 165 -19.11 -0.66 -12.77
CA ALA A 165 -19.80 -0.89 -11.51
C ALA A 165 -20.46 -2.28 -11.51
N VAL A 166 -20.77 -2.84 -10.34
CA VAL A 166 -21.36 -4.18 -10.23
C VAL A 166 -22.76 -4.19 -10.85
N PRO A 167 -23.07 -5.11 -11.78
CA PRO A 167 -24.42 -5.22 -12.34
C PRO A 167 -25.46 -5.62 -11.30
N ASP A 168 -26.67 -5.05 -11.40
CA ASP A 168 -27.80 -5.33 -10.49
C ASP A 168 -28.13 -6.83 -10.38
N GLY A 169 -27.98 -7.57 -11.49
CA GLY A 169 -28.21 -9.01 -11.52
C GLY A 169 -27.28 -9.80 -10.59
N VAL A 170 -26.02 -9.38 -10.50
CA VAL A 170 -25.02 -10.01 -9.61
C VAL A 170 -25.37 -9.76 -8.15
N VAL A 171 -25.75 -8.53 -7.80
CA VAL A 171 -26.17 -8.16 -6.44
C VAL A 171 -27.44 -8.92 -6.04
N SER A 172 -28.43 -8.94 -6.93
CA SER A 172 -29.71 -9.63 -6.71
C SER A 172 -29.52 -11.14 -6.52
N GLU A 173 -28.67 -11.78 -7.35
CA GLU A 173 -28.34 -13.20 -7.22
C GLU A 173 -27.59 -13.49 -5.91
N ALA A 174 -26.61 -12.67 -5.56
CA ALA A 174 -25.86 -12.81 -4.31
C ALA A 174 -26.78 -12.68 -3.08
N ARG A 175 -27.76 -11.77 -3.14
CA ARG A 175 -28.77 -11.60 -2.10
C ARG A 175 -29.73 -12.78 -2.02
N ALA A 176 -30.27 -13.22 -3.15
CA ALA A 176 -31.22 -14.34 -3.25
C ALA A 176 -30.59 -15.67 -2.80
N SER A 177 -29.30 -15.88 -3.11
CA SER A 177 -28.53 -17.05 -2.67
C SER A 177 -28.05 -16.98 -1.22
N GLY A 178 -28.35 -15.90 -0.49
CA GLY A 178 -27.92 -15.70 0.89
C GLY A 178 -26.42 -15.48 1.06
N ARG A 179 -25.68 -15.20 -0.02
CA ARG A 179 -24.25 -14.92 -0.01
C ARG A 179 -23.94 -13.48 0.36
N LEU A 180 -24.83 -12.53 0.08
CA LEU A 180 -24.68 -11.13 0.51
C LEU A 180 -25.59 -10.83 1.70
N VAL A 181 -25.01 -10.44 2.83
CA VAL A 181 -25.73 -10.14 4.08
C VAL A 181 -25.23 -8.84 4.68
N PHE A 182 -26.17 -7.96 5.04
CA PHE A 182 -25.92 -6.71 5.75
C PHE A 182 -26.17 -6.90 7.24
N ILE A 183 -25.31 -6.30 8.07
CA ILE A 183 -25.35 -6.36 9.54
C ILE A 183 -25.47 -4.95 10.06
N ASP A 184 -26.71 -4.55 10.31
CA ASP A 184 -27.06 -3.16 10.61
C ASP A 184 -27.08 -2.88 12.13
N THR A 185 -26.35 -3.69 12.91
CA THR A 185 -26.36 -3.64 14.38
C THR A 185 -24.94 -3.42 14.90
N PRO A 186 -24.54 -2.16 15.19
CA PRO A 186 -23.20 -1.88 15.72
C PRO A 186 -23.02 -2.53 17.10
N GLU A 187 -24.04 -2.40 17.95
CA GLU A 187 -24.12 -3.07 19.25
C GLU A 187 -24.31 -4.59 19.07
N GLY A 188 -23.20 -5.32 19.12
CA GLY A 188 -23.21 -6.79 19.02
C GLY A 188 -22.92 -7.35 17.63
N ALA A 189 -22.45 -6.53 16.68
CA ALA A 189 -22.01 -6.96 15.35
C ALA A 189 -21.13 -8.23 15.42
N VAL A 190 -20.15 -8.27 16.33
CA VAL A 190 -19.24 -9.41 16.49
C VAL A 190 -19.96 -10.69 16.94
N ARG A 191 -20.99 -10.58 17.80
CA ARG A 191 -21.81 -11.73 18.23
C ARG A 191 -22.65 -12.27 17.07
N VAL A 192 -23.23 -11.37 16.28
CA VAL A 192 -23.99 -11.73 15.07
C VAL A 192 -23.07 -12.44 14.08
N LEU A 193 -21.91 -11.86 13.79
CA LEU A 193 -20.88 -12.47 12.92
C LEU A 193 -20.52 -13.87 13.40
N ASP A 194 -20.22 -14.05 14.70
CA ASP A 194 -19.86 -15.35 15.25
C ASP A 194 -20.97 -16.39 15.06
N SER A 195 -22.22 -16.01 15.35
CA SER A 195 -23.37 -16.91 15.17
C SER A 195 -23.57 -17.33 13.71
N ARG A 196 -23.36 -16.40 12.77
CA ARG A 196 -23.49 -16.64 11.33
C ARG A 196 -22.36 -17.52 10.81
N LEU A 197 -21.12 -17.27 11.24
CA LEU A 197 -19.97 -18.11 10.91
C LEU A 197 -20.09 -19.52 11.47
N ALA A 198 -20.64 -19.68 12.68
CA ALA A 198 -20.88 -20.99 13.28
C ALA A 198 -22.01 -21.76 12.58
N GLY A 199 -23.03 -21.07 12.06
CA GLY A 199 -24.10 -21.68 11.28
C GLY A 199 -23.75 -21.90 9.79
N GLY A 200 -22.75 -21.20 9.28
CA GLY A 200 -22.27 -21.29 7.91
C GLY A 200 -21.45 -22.56 7.66
N GLY A 201 -21.70 -23.24 6.54
CA GLY A 201 -20.87 -24.35 6.11
C GLY A 201 -19.51 -23.87 5.59
N ALA A 202 -18.44 -24.60 5.90
CA ALA A 202 -17.07 -24.31 5.42
C ALA A 202 -16.85 -24.61 3.92
N ALA A 203 -17.90 -24.56 3.10
CA ALA A 203 -17.86 -24.92 1.67
C ALA A 203 -17.39 -23.75 0.79
N SER A 204 -17.55 -22.51 1.24
CA SER A 204 -17.10 -21.30 0.55
C SER A 204 -16.46 -20.34 1.56
N PRO A 205 -15.43 -19.56 1.17
CA PRO A 205 -14.86 -18.55 2.04
C PRO A 205 -15.88 -17.48 2.44
N VAL A 206 -15.71 -16.93 3.64
CA VAL A 206 -16.50 -15.79 4.13
C VAL A 206 -15.63 -14.54 4.18
N ARG A 207 -16.13 -13.43 3.65
CA ARG A 207 -15.50 -12.12 3.63
C ARG A 207 -16.30 -11.16 4.50
N ILE A 208 -15.72 -10.68 5.58
CA ILE A 208 -16.33 -9.66 6.43
C ILE A 208 -15.77 -8.31 5.99
N CYS A 209 -16.63 -7.41 5.54
CA CYS A 209 -16.28 -6.06 5.16
C CYS A 209 -16.84 -5.09 6.20
N VAL A 210 -15.97 -4.26 6.78
CA VAL A 210 -16.35 -3.23 7.75
C VAL A 210 -15.90 -1.87 7.21
N PRO A 211 -16.66 -1.26 6.28
CA PRO A 211 -16.37 0.07 5.77
C PRO A 211 -16.61 1.13 6.85
N GLY A 212 -15.61 1.98 7.13
CA GLY A 212 -15.76 3.11 8.03
C GLY A 212 -16.04 2.75 9.50
N LEU A 213 -15.30 1.80 10.08
CA LEU A 213 -15.34 1.50 11.52
C LEU A 213 -15.12 2.79 12.34
N GLY A 214 -16.06 3.06 13.24
CA GLY A 214 -16.07 4.26 14.07
C GLY A 214 -16.59 5.52 13.37
N SER A 215 -17.26 5.39 12.22
CA SER A 215 -18.10 6.46 11.67
C SER A 215 -19.27 6.78 12.61
N PRO A 216 -19.98 7.92 12.43
CA PRO A 216 -21.13 8.27 13.27
C PRO A 216 -22.21 7.19 13.38
N TRP A 217 -22.34 6.31 12.39
CA TRP A 217 -23.25 5.17 12.41
C TRP A 217 -22.99 4.18 13.56
N TRP A 218 -21.73 4.04 13.98
CA TRP A 218 -21.37 3.18 15.11
C TRP A 218 -21.87 3.72 16.46
N GLY A 219 -22.42 4.95 16.44
CA GLY A 219 -22.91 5.66 17.61
C GLY A 219 -21.79 6.28 18.43
N ASP A 220 -22.19 7.11 19.39
CA ASP A 220 -21.30 7.55 20.46
C ASP A 220 -20.99 6.33 21.33
N VAL A 221 -19.79 5.78 21.16
CA VAL A 221 -19.41 4.53 21.83
C VAL A 221 -19.31 4.62 23.36
N GLY A 222 -19.64 5.78 23.95
CA GLY A 222 -19.76 5.98 25.40
C GLY A 222 -21.19 6.06 25.97
N SER A 223 -22.25 5.96 25.17
CA SER A 223 -23.62 6.05 25.72
C SER A 223 -24.11 4.70 26.28
N LYS A 224 -23.52 4.27 27.40
CA LYS A 224 -24.24 3.35 28.29
C LYS A 224 -25.47 4.07 28.84
N VAL A 225 -26.63 3.57 28.44
CA VAL A 225 -27.96 3.82 28.98
C VAL A 225 -27.93 4.20 30.48
N GLY A 226 -28.01 5.49 30.75
CA GLY A 226 -28.35 6.05 32.05
C GLY A 226 -29.68 6.75 31.93
N LEU A 227 -30.73 6.13 32.49
CA LEU A 227 -32.04 6.74 32.66
C LEU A 227 -31.90 8.11 33.34
N GLY A 228 -32.32 9.17 32.66
CA GLY A 228 -32.68 10.45 33.27
C GLY A 228 -31.52 11.37 33.63
N SER A 229 -31.03 12.14 32.65
CA SER A 229 -30.79 13.58 32.79
C SER A 229 -30.24 14.10 31.47
N MET A 230 -30.68 15.29 31.06
CA MET A 230 -30.16 16.05 29.94
C MET A 230 -28.68 16.38 30.21
N SER A 231 -27.77 15.47 29.88
CA SER A 231 -26.33 15.70 29.94
C SER A 231 -25.82 15.87 28.52
N PHE A 232 -25.18 16.99 28.24
CA PHE A 232 -24.38 17.18 27.04
C PHE A 232 -23.30 16.08 27.04
N VAL A 233 -23.50 15.01 26.27
CA VAL A 233 -22.59 13.87 26.26
C VAL A 233 -21.36 14.27 25.45
N TYR A 234 -20.29 14.67 26.14
CA TYR A 234 -18.96 14.65 25.55
C TYR A 234 -18.58 13.18 25.41
N VAL A 235 -18.39 12.72 24.17
CA VAL A 235 -17.74 11.43 23.92
C VAL A 235 -16.32 11.52 24.44
N ASP A 236 -15.98 10.69 25.42
CA ASP A 236 -14.60 10.54 25.83
C ASP A 236 -13.83 9.85 24.68
N VAL A 237 -12.88 10.56 24.10
CA VAL A 237 -12.03 10.07 23.00
C VAL A 237 -11.35 8.75 23.39
N ASP A 238 -11.01 8.58 24.67
CA ASP A 238 -10.39 7.35 25.15
C ASP A 238 -11.37 6.18 25.23
N GLU A 239 -12.66 6.43 25.45
CA GLU A 239 -13.70 5.39 25.40
C GLU A 239 -13.91 4.90 23.96
N GLN A 240 -14.08 5.82 23.01
CA GLN A 240 -14.20 5.48 21.59
C GLN A 240 -13.01 4.65 21.08
N ARG A 241 -11.78 5.05 21.44
CA ARG A 241 -10.56 4.27 21.13
C ARG A 241 -10.63 2.86 21.71
N GLN A 242 -11.03 2.72 22.96
CA GLN A 242 -11.11 1.42 23.61
C GLN A 242 -12.11 0.51 22.92
N ASP A 243 -13.26 1.03 22.48
CA ASP A 243 -14.27 0.21 21.84
C ASP A 243 -13.88 -0.23 20.44
N ILE A 244 -13.20 0.63 19.68
CA ILE A 244 -12.58 0.24 18.40
C ILE A 244 -11.59 -0.90 18.64
N LEU A 245 -10.70 -0.78 19.63
CA LEU A 245 -9.73 -1.82 19.95
C LEU A 245 -10.40 -3.11 20.43
N ARG A 246 -11.48 -3.02 21.24
CA ARG A 246 -12.29 -4.18 21.65
C ARG A 246 -12.93 -4.86 20.46
N PHE A 247 -13.52 -4.08 19.54
CA PHE A 247 -14.11 -4.61 18.31
C PHE A 247 -13.07 -5.37 17.48
N LEU A 248 -11.91 -4.76 17.21
CA LEU A 248 -10.83 -5.38 16.43
C LEU A 248 -10.32 -6.66 17.10
N HIS A 249 -10.09 -6.62 18.41
CA HIS A 249 -9.66 -7.77 19.19
C HIS A 249 -10.69 -8.92 19.15
N SER A 250 -11.97 -8.60 19.35
CA SER A 250 -13.04 -9.60 19.28
C SER A 250 -13.21 -10.16 17.86
N LEU A 251 -13.11 -9.33 16.83
CA LEU A 251 -13.13 -9.75 15.42
C LEU A 251 -11.99 -10.71 15.12
N ARG A 252 -10.76 -10.41 15.57
CA ARG A 252 -9.62 -11.32 15.45
C ARG A 252 -9.91 -12.65 16.13
N GLY A 253 -10.47 -12.62 17.34
CA GLY A 253 -10.87 -13.82 18.08
C GLY A 253 -11.86 -14.71 17.32
N ILE A 254 -12.86 -14.14 16.64
CA ILE A 254 -13.81 -14.93 15.85
C ILE A 254 -13.18 -15.51 14.58
N LEU A 255 -12.30 -14.74 13.90
CA LEU A 255 -11.60 -15.20 12.70
C LEU A 255 -10.65 -16.37 13.00
N ARG A 256 -10.03 -16.38 14.19
CA ARG A 256 -9.22 -17.53 14.64
C ARG A 256 -10.03 -18.79 14.91
N ARG A 257 -11.30 -18.67 15.31
CA ARG A 257 -12.22 -19.81 15.50
C ARG A 257 -12.79 -20.33 14.18
N HIS A 258 -12.91 -19.45 13.18
CA HIS A 258 -13.53 -19.74 11.89
C HIS A 258 -12.52 -19.56 10.75
N PRO A 259 -11.63 -20.54 10.49
CA PRO A 259 -10.52 -20.41 9.56
C PRO A 259 -10.91 -20.37 8.07
N HIS A 260 -12.21 -20.38 7.77
CA HIS A 260 -12.75 -20.16 6.42
C HIS A 260 -13.13 -18.69 6.17
N ALA A 261 -13.03 -17.81 7.19
CA ALA A 261 -13.39 -16.40 7.10
C ALA A 261 -12.16 -15.48 7.12
N CYS A 262 -12.26 -14.32 6.47
CA CYS A 262 -11.29 -13.22 6.57
C CYS A 262 -12.03 -11.89 6.67
N ALA A 263 -11.36 -10.83 7.13
CA ALA A 263 -11.98 -9.51 7.25
C ALA A 263 -11.14 -8.39 6.64
N SER A 264 -11.81 -7.44 5.99
CA SER A 264 -11.26 -6.15 5.61
C SER A 264 -12.00 -5.06 6.37
N VAL A 265 -11.28 -4.26 7.14
CA VAL A 265 -11.79 -3.19 7.99
C VAL A 265 -11.18 -1.88 7.51
N CYS A 266 -11.99 -0.88 7.24
CA CYS A 266 -11.55 0.48 7.00
C CYS A 266 -11.90 1.34 8.21
N LEU A 267 -10.96 2.10 8.77
CA LEU A 267 -11.29 3.08 9.81
C LEU A 267 -11.95 4.32 9.21
N ALA A 268 -12.78 5.01 9.98
CA ALA A 268 -13.24 6.34 9.60
C ALA A 268 -12.03 7.31 9.48
N PRO A 269 -12.08 8.31 8.58
CA PRO A 269 -10.92 9.18 8.33
C PRO A 269 -10.41 9.93 9.56
N HIS A 270 -11.30 10.43 10.41
CA HIS A 270 -10.94 11.15 11.64
C HIS A 270 -10.18 10.27 12.65
N LEU A 271 -10.49 8.97 12.70
CA LEU A 271 -9.78 7.98 13.52
C LEU A 271 -8.48 7.52 12.89
N SER A 272 -8.44 7.48 11.55
CA SER A 272 -7.24 7.12 10.80
C SER A 272 -6.10 8.14 11.01
N ALA A 273 -6.42 9.38 11.36
CA ALA A 273 -5.43 10.42 11.70
C ALA A 273 -4.83 10.25 13.11
N ASP A 274 -5.47 9.47 13.98
CA ASP A 274 -4.99 9.22 15.34
C ASP A 274 -3.87 8.16 15.34
N LYS A 275 -2.63 8.63 15.42
CA LYS A 275 -1.44 7.79 15.41
C LYS A 275 -1.39 6.79 16.57
N VAL A 276 -1.88 7.17 17.76
CA VAL A 276 -1.84 6.31 18.95
C VAL A 276 -2.85 5.18 18.79
N LEU A 277 -4.05 5.50 18.31
CA LEU A 277 -5.04 4.49 17.97
C LEU A 277 -4.52 3.55 16.89
N LEU A 278 -3.93 4.09 15.82
CA LEU A 278 -3.45 3.31 14.68
C LEU A 278 -2.32 2.35 15.06
N GLU A 279 -1.38 2.78 15.90
CA GLU A 279 -0.31 1.91 16.44
C GLU A 279 -0.91 0.74 17.22
N ARG A 280 -1.84 1.02 18.15
CA ARG A 280 -2.50 -0.01 18.96
C ARG A 280 -3.38 -0.93 18.12
N ALA A 281 -4.07 -0.38 17.12
CA ALA A 281 -4.90 -1.14 16.19
C ALA A 281 -4.05 -2.09 15.35
N GLY A 282 -2.83 -1.70 14.98
CA GLY A 282 -1.83 -2.57 14.35
C GLY A 282 -1.55 -3.85 15.15
N TRP A 283 -1.51 -3.77 16.48
CA TRP A 283 -1.33 -4.95 17.34
C TRP A 283 -2.57 -5.84 17.45
N MET A 284 -3.75 -5.27 17.22
CA MET A 284 -5.03 -5.97 17.30
C MET A 284 -5.43 -6.64 15.99
N CYS A 285 -4.86 -6.23 14.86
CA CYS A 285 -5.10 -6.79 13.54
C CYS A 285 -3.94 -7.68 13.08
N ASP A 286 -4.18 -8.50 12.06
CA ASP A 286 -3.12 -9.33 11.48
C ASP A 286 -2.39 -8.59 10.35
N ALA A 287 -3.06 -7.65 9.68
CA ALA A 287 -2.46 -6.70 8.75
C ALA A 287 -2.99 -5.29 9.01
N ALA A 288 -2.14 -4.27 8.91
CA ALA A 288 -2.54 -2.88 9.09
C ALA A 288 -1.71 -1.94 8.21
N LEU A 289 -2.39 -1.13 7.41
CA LEU A 289 -1.81 -0.20 6.44
C LEU A 289 -2.45 1.19 6.58
N SER A 290 -1.66 2.25 6.36
CA SER A 290 -2.17 3.63 6.22
C SER A 290 -1.95 4.14 4.81
N LEU A 291 -2.97 4.77 4.24
CA LEU A 291 -2.98 5.40 2.92
C LEU A 291 -3.01 6.93 3.09
N SER A 292 -1.85 7.55 3.11
CA SER A 292 -1.69 8.99 3.34
C SER A 292 -1.61 9.72 2.02
N ALA A 293 -2.67 10.44 1.64
CA ALA A 293 -2.74 11.18 0.40
C ALA A 293 -1.82 12.42 0.39
N PHE A 294 -1.33 12.80 -0.79
CA PHE A 294 -0.55 14.02 -1.00
C PHE A 294 -1.40 15.28 -1.18
N THR A 295 -2.72 15.12 -1.33
CA THR A 295 -3.70 16.19 -1.52
C THR A 295 -3.63 17.30 -0.47
N ALA A 296 -3.29 16.96 0.78
CA ALA A 296 -3.13 17.92 1.86
C ALA A 296 -1.74 18.61 1.90
N ASP A 297 -0.76 18.09 1.17
CA ASP A 297 0.63 18.58 1.16
C ASP A 297 1.10 18.90 -0.27
N PRO A 298 1.06 20.18 -0.68
CA PRO A 298 1.51 20.62 -1.99
C PRO A 298 2.98 20.31 -2.29
N ALA A 299 3.85 20.25 -1.27
CA ALA A 299 5.27 19.96 -1.48
C ALA A 299 5.46 18.49 -1.86
N LEU A 300 4.74 17.58 -1.21
CA LEU A 300 4.75 16.15 -1.57
C LEU A 300 4.12 15.92 -2.95
N SER A 301 3.02 16.61 -3.27
CA SER A 301 2.41 16.55 -4.60
C SER A 301 3.37 17.02 -5.71
N ALA A 302 4.16 18.06 -5.46
CA ALA A 302 5.16 18.56 -6.40
C ALA A 302 6.39 17.63 -6.52
N THR A 303 6.77 16.98 -5.42
CA THR A 303 7.92 16.07 -5.38
C THR A 303 7.61 14.72 -6.03
N PHE A 304 6.36 14.26 -5.94
CA PHE A 304 5.92 12.94 -6.39
C PHE A 304 4.67 13.02 -7.29
N PRO A 305 4.73 13.70 -8.45
CA PRO A 305 3.55 13.95 -9.29
C PRO A 305 2.92 12.67 -9.87
N SER A 306 3.70 11.59 -9.98
CA SER A 306 3.23 10.28 -10.44
C SER A 306 2.35 9.53 -9.42
N TYR A 307 2.29 9.98 -8.17
CA TYR A 307 1.64 9.27 -7.07
C TYR A 307 0.56 10.12 -6.38
N HIS A 308 -0.43 9.44 -5.81
CA HIS A 308 -1.52 10.10 -5.08
C HIS A 308 -1.26 10.12 -3.57
N GLY A 309 -0.38 9.25 -3.08
CA GLY A 309 -0.02 9.21 -1.66
C GLY A 309 0.96 8.10 -1.31
N LEU A 310 1.32 8.06 -0.03
CA LEU A 310 2.21 7.04 0.57
C LEU A 310 1.42 5.91 1.19
N VAL A 311 2.04 4.75 1.24
CA VAL A 311 1.58 3.59 1.99
C VAL A 311 2.51 3.36 3.16
N THR A 312 1.97 3.40 4.37
CA THR A 312 2.71 3.04 5.58
C THR A 312 2.26 1.67 6.05
N ILE A 313 3.21 0.76 6.26
CA ILE A 313 2.96 -0.56 6.80
C ILE A 313 3.13 -0.51 8.32
N HIS A 314 2.07 -0.86 9.06
CA HIS A 314 2.13 -1.00 10.52
C HIS A 314 2.31 -2.46 10.93
N THR A 315 1.62 -3.39 10.26
CA THR A 315 1.67 -4.82 10.55
C THR A 315 1.31 -5.62 9.31
N LEU A 316 1.89 -6.82 9.15
CA LEU A 316 1.65 -7.70 8.02
C LEU A 316 1.29 -9.11 8.47
N PRO A 317 0.49 -9.85 7.68
CA PRO A 317 -0.07 -11.10 8.13
C PRO A 317 1.00 -12.18 8.17
N ALA A 318 1.09 -12.87 9.31
CA ALA A 318 1.98 -14.01 9.52
C ALA A 318 1.27 -15.20 10.19
N PRO A 319 0.10 -15.65 9.70
CA PRO A 319 -0.53 -16.83 10.26
C PRO A 319 0.33 -18.06 9.98
N HIS A 320 0.62 -18.82 11.04
CA HIS A 320 1.42 -20.05 11.00
C HIS A 320 2.92 -19.84 10.68
N THR A 321 3.40 -18.59 10.65
CA THR A 321 4.81 -18.24 10.46
C THR A 321 5.26 -17.25 11.54
N VAL A 322 6.57 -17.22 11.82
CA VAL A 322 7.13 -16.24 12.78
C VAL A 322 7.31 -14.86 12.13
N LEU A 323 7.61 -14.85 10.83
CA LEU A 323 7.79 -13.64 10.04
C LEU A 323 6.76 -13.58 8.91
N PRO A 324 6.33 -12.38 8.49
CA PRO A 324 5.45 -12.20 7.34
C PRO A 324 6.02 -12.84 6.07
N PRO A 325 5.24 -13.65 5.33
CA PRO A 325 5.67 -14.20 4.05
C PRO A 325 6.12 -13.14 3.04
N SER A 326 5.55 -11.94 3.11
CA SER A 326 5.90 -10.79 2.30
C SER A 326 7.38 -10.42 2.35
N ASP A 327 8.08 -10.66 3.47
CA ASP A 327 9.49 -10.28 3.61
C ASP A 327 10.39 -10.98 2.57
N LYS A 328 9.97 -12.16 2.12
CA LYS A 328 10.70 -12.98 1.14
C LYS A 328 10.04 -13.01 -0.24
N HIS A 329 8.73 -12.85 -0.29
CA HIS A 329 7.94 -13.11 -1.50
C HIS A 329 7.34 -11.85 -2.12
N SER A 330 7.32 -10.71 -1.43
CA SER A 330 6.80 -9.44 -1.98
C SER A 330 7.83 -8.81 -2.90
N THR A 331 7.45 -8.61 -4.15
CA THR A 331 8.27 -7.89 -5.13
C THR A 331 8.37 -6.41 -4.74
N LEU A 332 7.26 -5.82 -4.29
CA LEU A 332 7.19 -4.41 -3.90
C LEU A 332 8.04 -4.11 -2.68
N ARG A 333 8.13 -5.02 -1.70
CA ARG A 333 8.97 -4.84 -0.51
C ARG A 333 10.44 -5.21 -0.70
N GLY A 334 10.83 -5.67 -1.89
CA GLY A 334 12.23 -5.94 -2.24
C GLY A 334 12.71 -7.37 -2.01
N ALA A 335 11.81 -8.37 -1.98
CA ALA A 335 12.06 -9.82 -1.94
C ALA A 335 13.53 -10.26 -1.75
N GLY A 336 14.04 -10.16 -0.51
CA GLY A 336 15.37 -10.67 -0.14
C GLY A 336 16.57 -9.76 -0.46
N VAL A 337 16.36 -8.53 -0.91
CA VAL A 337 17.40 -7.48 -1.01
C VAL A 337 17.38 -6.65 0.28
N SER A 338 18.56 -6.32 0.80
CA SER A 338 18.71 -5.60 2.07
C SER A 338 18.13 -4.18 1.99
N GLY A 339 16.98 -3.97 2.64
CA GLY A 339 16.29 -2.68 2.76
C GLY A 339 14.79 -2.80 2.45
N GLU A 340 13.95 -2.11 3.21
CA GLU A 340 12.52 -2.02 2.91
C GLU A 340 12.27 -0.89 1.92
N ASN A 341 11.59 -1.20 0.82
CA ASN A 341 11.18 -0.19 -0.14
C ASN A 341 10.08 0.70 0.45
N ASN A 342 10.20 2.01 0.24
CA ASN A 342 9.08 2.92 0.46
C ASN A 342 7.99 2.61 -0.56
N LEU A 343 6.73 2.62 -0.13
CA LEU A 343 5.60 2.29 -0.97
C LEU A 343 4.71 3.51 -1.18
N ALA A 344 4.14 3.60 -2.37
CA ALA A 344 3.18 4.62 -2.75
C ALA A 344 1.99 3.99 -3.44
N PHE A 345 0.88 4.72 -3.46
CA PHE A 345 -0.29 4.33 -4.22
C PHE A 345 -0.64 5.39 -5.26
N LYS A 346 -1.23 4.94 -6.35
CA LYS A 346 -1.85 5.82 -7.34
C LYS A 346 -3.18 5.26 -7.80
N CYS A 347 -4.13 6.15 -8.01
CA CYS A 347 -5.41 5.82 -8.61
C CYS A 347 -5.40 6.34 -10.05
N THR A 348 -5.28 5.42 -11.00
CA THR A 348 -5.48 5.76 -12.42
C THR A 348 -6.97 5.80 -12.72
N ARG A 349 -7.35 6.26 -13.92
CA ARG A 349 -8.76 6.23 -14.38
C ARG A 349 -9.42 4.86 -14.26
N LYS A 350 -8.65 3.76 -14.35
CA LYS A 350 -9.17 2.40 -14.43
C LYS A 350 -8.83 1.51 -13.24
N ARG A 351 -7.84 1.87 -12.43
CA ARG A 351 -7.36 1.00 -11.35
C ARG A 351 -6.64 1.75 -10.25
N MET A 352 -6.85 1.30 -9.02
CA MET A 352 -5.98 1.58 -7.89
C MET A 352 -4.81 0.59 -7.89
N LEU A 353 -3.61 1.08 -7.61
CA LEU A 353 -2.42 0.24 -7.55
C LEU A 353 -1.41 0.77 -6.53
N PHE A 354 -0.65 -0.18 -5.97
CA PHE A 354 0.47 0.05 -5.07
C PHE A 354 1.79 -0.26 -5.79
N GLU A 355 2.78 0.59 -5.59
CA GLU A 355 4.08 0.53 -6.26
C GLU A 355 5.18 0.92 -5.27
N THR A 356 6.41 0.52 -5.59
CA THR A 356 7.59 1.08 -4.92
C THR A 356 7.72 2.54 -5.29
N LEU A 357 7.73 3.41 -4.27
CA LEU A 357 7.96 4.83 -4.42
C LEU A 357 9.35 5.04 -5.02
N HIS A 358 9.37 5.72 -6.17
CA HIS A 358 10.60 6.22 -6.76
C HIS A 358 10.46 7.72 -7.04
N LEU A 359 11.59 8.40 -7.10
CA LEU A 359 11.62 9.73 -7.70
C LEU A 359 11.45 9.57 -9.20
N ASP A 360 10.71 10.47 -9.83
CA ASP A 360 10.67 10.52 -11.28
C ASP A 360 12.09 10.83 -11.80
N ILE A 361 12.49 10.15 -12.87
CA ILE A 361 13.84 10.26 -13.47
C ILE A 361 14.11 11.71 -13.93
N GLU A 362 13.06 12.51 -14.06
CA GLU A 362 13.06 13.94 -14.34
C GLU A 362 13.35 14.76 -13.07
N GLY A 363 14.54 14.57 -12.52
CA GLY A 363 15.08 15.49 -11.51
C GLY A 363 15.12 16.91 -12.09
N GLY A 364 14.22 17.77 -11.62
CA GLY A 364 14.26 19.23 -11.74
C GLY A 364 14.80 19.77 -13.06
N VAL A 365 13.98 19.81 -14.11
CA VAL A 365 14.25 20.63 -15.31
C VAL A 365 14.09 22.11 -14.93
N GLY A 366 15.07 22.63 -14.19
CA GLY A 366 15.12 24.01 -13.72
C GLY A 366 16.55 24.48 -13.45
N GLU A 367 17.46 23.57 -13.11
CA GLU A 367 18.86 23.91 -12.93
C GLU A 367 19.67 23.44 -14.16
N ARG A 368 19.55 24.20 -15.26
CA ARG A 368 20.57 24.14 -16.31
C ARG A 368 21.90 24.46 -15.65
N ARG A 369 22.70 23.43 -15.43
CA ARG A 369 24.13 23.54 -15.17
C ARG A 369 24.78 24.12 -16.43
N THR A 370 24.72 25.43 -16.59
CA THR A 370 25.47 26.11 -17.63
C THR A 370 26.94 25.84 -17.37
N THR A 371 27.61 25.29 -18.38
CA THR A 371 29.07 25.23 -18.49
C THR A 371 29.71 26.52 -17.98
N PRO A 372 30.78 26.47 -17.15
CA PRO A 372 31.49 27.67 -16.77
C PRO A 372 32.05 28.35 -18.03
N ALA A 373 31.77 29.64 -18.19
CA ALA A 373 32.28 30.44 -19.30
C ALA A 373 33.82 30.39 -19.32
N PRO A 374 34.47 30.37 -20.52
CA PRO A 374 35.91 30.38 -20.60
C PRO A 374 36.47 31.69 -20.04
N ALA A 375 37.46 31.55 -19.16
CA ALA A 375 38.18 32.64 -18.53
C ALA A 375 38.69 33.64 -19.58
N THR A 376 38.15 34.85 -19.56
CA THR A 376 38.77 35.99 -20.24
C THR A 376 39.85 36.52 -19.32
N MET A 377 41.11 36.27 -19.69
CA MET A 377 42.24 36.93 -19.07
C MET A 377 42.15 38.44 -19.34
N ALA A 378 42.03 39.23 -18.29
CA ALA A 378 42.36 40.65 -18.30
C ALA A 378 43.38 40.91 -17.19
N SER A 379 44.62 41.14 -17.61
CA SER A 379 45.73 41.64 -16.81
C SER A 379 45.56 43.12 -16.51
N MET A 380 45.86 43.53 -15.27
CA MET A 380 46.29 44.86 -14.76
C MET A 380 45.88 44.91 -13.28
N ASP A 381 46.60 45.41 -12.30
CA ASP A 381 47.97 45.91 -12.09
C ASP A 381 48.09 46.02 -10.55
N ALA A 382 49.31 46.03 -10.02
CA ALA A 382 49.59 46.09 -8.58
C ALA A 382 49.40 47.51 -8.03
N GLY A 383 48.81 47.63 -6.82
CA GLY A 383 48.73 48.93 -6.14
C GLY A 383 47.98 48.91 -4.80
N GLU A 384 48.76 48.79 -3.72
CA GLU A 384 48.63 49.48 -2.42
C GLU A 384 47.38 49.30 -1.52
N THR A 385 47.66 48.68 -0.36
CA THR A 385 47.31 49.07 1.02
C THR A 385 46.11 49.99 1.25
N HIS A 386 45.14 49.52 2.05
CA HIS A 386 44.78 50.18 3.30
C HIS A 386 44.03 49.25 4.27
N SER A 387 44.56 49.20 5.47
CA SER A 387 44.03 48.64 6.71
C SER A 387 42.76 49.36 7.16
N ARG A 388 41.70 48.60 7.53
CA ARG A 388 40.79 48.95 8.64
C ARG A 388 39.82 47.81 8.99
N ALA A 389 40.06 47.15 10.12
CA ALA A 389 38.99 46.47 10.86
C ALA A 389 38.07 47.52 11.53
N PRO A 390 36.82 47.16 11.82
CA PRO A 390 36.35 47.39 13.18
C PRO A 390 35.64 46.17 13.78
N GLN A 391 35.94 45.95 15.05
CA GLN A 391 35.26 45.06 15.97
C GLN A 391 33.86 45.57 16.34
N VAL A 392 32.92 44.61 16.44
CA VAL A 392 31.94 44.37 17.51
C VAL A 392 31.06 45.54 17.98
N SER A 393 29.74 45.35 17.87
CA SER A 393 28.82 45.67 18.97
C SER A 393 27.58 44.77 18.91
N GLU A 394 27.43 43.94 19.94
CA GLU A 394 26.20 43.24 20.28
C GLU A 394 25.16 44.24 20.77
N ARG A 395 23.91 44.10 20.29
CA ARG A 395 22.71 44.59 20.96
C ARG A 395 21.58 43.59 20.73
N GLU A 396 21.25 42.86 21.78
CA GLU A 396 20.00 42.13 21.91
C GLU A 396 18.84 43.10 22.19
N MET A 397 17.70 42.89 21.52
CA MET A 397 16.36 43.12 22.06
C MET A 397 15.31 42.44 21.18
N GLY A 398 14.76 41.34 21.71
CA GLY A 398 13.35 40.97 21.71
C GLY A 398 12.54 40.98 20.41
N GLY A 399 12.26 39.78 19.89
CA GLY A 399 11.15 39.52 18.96
C GLY A 399 10.91 38.02 18.80
N GLU A 400 9.87 37.50 19.45
CA GLU A 400 9.42 36.11 19.30
C GLU A 400 8.91 35.84 17.88
N ALA A 401 9.50 34.83 17.21
CA ALA A 401 8.90 34.20 16.04
C ALA A 401 9.33 32.72 15.95
N ARG A 402 8.34 31.90 15.56
CA ARG A 402 8.31 30.45 15.39
C ARG A 402 9.30 29.93 14.32
N GLN A 403 9.86 28.73 14.54
CA GLN A 403 9.99 27.57 13.61
C GLN A 403 11.28 26.75 13.83
N GLY A 404 11.21 25.45 13.48
CA GLY A 404 12.35 24.54 13.27
C GLY A 404 12.09 23.17 13.89
N LEU A 405 11.33 22.25 13.28
CA LEU A 405 11.76 21.30 12.23
C LEU A 405 13.16 20.74 12.48
N ALA A 406 13.20 19.47 12.90
CA ALA A 406 14.41 18.69 13.09
C ALA A 406 15.13 18.51 11.75
N ALA A 407 16.25 19.21 11.60
CA ALA A 407 17.18 19.01 10.50
C ALA A 407 17.92 17.67 10.68
N VAL A 408 17.92 16.86 9.62
CA VAL A 408 18.78 15.68 9.49
C VAL A 408 20.20 16.17 9.23
N GLU A 409 21.07 16.02 10.22
CA GLU A 409 22.49 16.37 10.12
C GLU A 409 23.24 15.21 9.44
N VAL A 410 23.69 15.42 8.20
CA VAL A 410 24.53 14.48 7.46
C VAL A 410 25.99 14.81 7.76
N GLN A 411 26.65 13.98 8.58
CA GLN A 411 28.09 14.05 8.79
C GLN A 411 28.83 13.52 7.55
N LEU A 412 29.51 14.40 6.84
CA LEU A 412 30.48 14.05 5.79
C LEU A 412 31.86 13.87 6.44
N GLU A 413 32.29 12.61 6.62
CA GLU A 413 33.70 12.31 6.93
C GLU A 413 34.56 12.57 5.69
N VAL A 414 35.55 13.45 5.85
CA VAL A 414 36.60 13.72 4.86
C VAL A 414 37.69 12.66 5.01
N GLU A 415 37.74 11.67 4.12
CA GLU A 415 38.86 10.73 4.04
C GLU A 415 40.13 11.44 3.55
N THR A 416 41.08 11.65 4.46
CA THR A 416 42.46 12.05 4.11
C THR A 416 43.20 10.87 3.48
N GLY A 417 43.66 11.05 2.23
CA GLY A 417 44.31 10.01 1.43
C GLY A 417 45.59 9.42 2.04
N LYS A 418 45.70 8.08 2.00
CA LYS A 418 46.92 7.33 2.32
C LYS A 418 47.91 7.30 1.12
N PRO A 419 49.24 7.37 1.35
CA PRO A 419 50.22 7.33 0.27
C PRO A 419 50.36 5.92 -0.34
N LYS A 420 50.51 5.87 -1.67
CA LYS A 420 50.69 4.63 -2.46
C LYS A 420 52.06 3.98 -2.16
N LYS A 421 52.07 2.71 -1.74
CA LYS A 421 53.28 1.87 -1.69
C LYS A 421 53.71 1.46 -3.10
N ALA A 422 55.00 1.59 -3.41
CA ALA A 422 55.60 1.18 -4.68
C ALA A 422 55.56 -0.35 -4.85
N LYS A 423 55.10 -0.83 -6.02
CA LYS A 423 55.09 -2.25 -6.38
C LYS A 423 56.50 -2.72 -6.73
N LYS A 424 56.97 -3.79 -6.08
CA LYS A 424 58.21 -4.51 -6.40
C LYS A 424 58.01 -5.27 -7.73
N LYS A 425 58.86 -4.99 -8.73
CA LYS A 425 58.94 -5.76 -9.98
C LYS A 425 59.58 -7.12 -9.67
N VAL A 426 58.86 -8.21 -9.89
CA VAL A 426 59.41 -9.58 -9.86
C VAL A 426 59.60 -10.01 -11.32
N GLY A 427 60.85 -10.22 -11.72
CA GLY A 427 61.20 -10.72 -13.04
C GLY A 427 60.98 -12.24 -13.11
N PHE A 428 60.37 -12.71 -14.19
CA PHE A 428 60.32 -14.13 -14.52
C PHE A 428 61.62 -14.50 -15.24
N SER A 429 62.38 -15.44 -14.66
CA SER A 429 63.43 -16.17 -15.37
C SER A 429 62.82 -17.42 -15.96
N SER A 430 62.94 -17.58 -17.27
CA SER A 430 62.67 -18.83 -17.98
C SER A 430 63.86 -19.77 -17.78
N ASP A 431 63.62 -20.97 -17.26
CA ASP A 431 64.53 -22.10 -17.42
C ASP A 431 63.80 -23.42 -17.06
N TRP A 432 63.71 -24.28 -18.09
CA TRP A 432 63.39 -25.72 -18.17
C TRP A 432 61.97 -26.21 -17.87
#